data_AF-V9LHK5-F1
#
_entry.id   AF-V9LHK5-F1
#
_cell.length_a   1.000
_cell.length_b   1.000
_cell.length_c   1.000
_cell.angle_alpha   90.00
_cell.angle_beta   90.00
_cell.angle_gamma   90.00
#
_symmetry.space_group_name_H-M   'P 1'
#
loop_
_entity.id
_entity.type
_entity.pdbx_description
1 polymer ?
#
loop_
_entity_poly.entity_id
_entity_poly.type
_entity_poly.pdbx_seq_one_letter_code
_entity_poly.pdbx_strand_id
1 'polypeptide(L)'
;GEWQLGDGVTGTSCEHKSLTTEGSAAKKWIKAGSAAHTALREVIYDKWLVSHLNYFIRARVANELESFNDHIQMYIGKNFKYEYDGYKIRNLLAVIDYNSHVNREYQRNADGEIIYCRMYSKRTKHYRAIPTKVQKHYRYIQQLMKDLFTRPLRDTTSKPEATTVTSKQYHKNVKSKPSPASITTNIYQLCKLSNR
;
A
#
# COMPACT_ATOMS: atom_id res chain seq x y z
N GLY A 1 -4.20 -21.01 -6.81
CA GLY A 1 -4.98 -19.77 -6.95
C GLY A 1 -5.65 -19.51 -5.63
N GLU A 2 -5.18 -18.50 -4.91
CA GLU A 2 -5.51 -18.23 -3.51
C GLU A 2 -6.71 -17.28 -3.45
N TRP A 3 -7.83 -17.76 -2.92
CA TRP A 3 -9.00 -16.91 -2.65
C TRP A 3 -8.74 -16.14 -1.35
N GLN A 4 -8.52 -14.84 -1.47
CA GLN A 4 -8.15 -13.95 -0.36
C GLN A 4 -9.37 -13.16 0.11
N LEU A 5 -10.04 -13.67 1.14
CA LEU A 5 -10.97 -12.92 1.99
C LEU A 5 -10.35 -12.84 3.40
N GLY A 6 -9.22 -12.14 3.49
CA GLY A 6 -8.60 -11.76 4.76
C GLY A 6 -8.99 -10.32 5.10
N ASP A 7 -9.43 -10.11 6.33
CA ASP A 7 -9.94 -8.85 6.88
C ASP A 7 -8.83 -7.82 7.19
N GLY A 8 -7.68 -7.94 6.50
CA GLY A 8 -6.47 -7.15 6.67
C GLY A 8 -5.68 -7.44 7.95
N VAL A 9 -6.05 -8.49 8.69
CA VAL A 9 -5.58 -8.77 10.05
C VAL A 9 -4.73 -10.03 10.18
N THR A 10 -5.00 -11.04 9.37
CA THR A 10 -4.22 -12.27 9.32
C THR A 10 -3.56 -12.38 7.96
N GLY A 11 -2.25 -12.65 7.93
CA GLY A 11 -1.68 -13.24 6.74
C GLY A 11 -2.43 -14.54 6.52
N THR A 12 -3.29 -14.60 5.51
CA THR A 12 -4.09 -15.79 5.20
C THR A 12 -3.21 -16.82 4.48
N SER A 13 -2.01 -17.08 4.98
CA SER A 13 -1.45 -18.41 4.81
C SER A 13 -2.26 -19.30 5.74
N CYS A 14 -2.84 -20.36 5.22
CA CYS A 14 -3.29 -21.43 6.10
C CYS A 14 -2.13 -21.79 7.05
N GLU A 15 -2.38 -21.97 8.34
CA GLU A 15 -1.36 -22.37 9.34
C GLU A 15 -0.76 -23.77 9.08
N HIS A 16 -1.10 -24.38 7.94
CA HIS A 16 -0.45 -25.59 7.48
C HIS A 16 0.94 -25.27 6.92
N LYS A 17 1.93 -26.08 7.29
CA LYS A 17 3.24 -26.08 6.64
C LYS A 17 3.05 -26.23 5.13
N SER A 18 3.91 -25.59 4.34
CA SER A 18 3.96 -25.77 2.89
C SER A 18 3.91 -27.25 2.56
N LEU A 19 2.93 -27.67 1.75
CA LEU A 19 2.78 -29.07 1.37
C LEU A 19 4.07 -29.50 0.66
N THR A 20 4.83 -30.41 1.26
CA THR A 20 5.96 -31.05 0.60
C THR A 20 5.45 -31.85 -0.62
N THR A 21 6.33 -32.17 -1.55
CA THR A 21 6.01 -33.02 -2.73
C THR A 21 5.37 -34.34 -2.32
N GLU A 22 5.77 -34.90 -1.18
CA GLU A 22 5.18 -36.10 -0.57
C GLU A 22 3.79 -35.83 0.05
N GLY A 23 3.60 -34.68 0.70
CA GLY A 23 2.30 -34.25 1.26
C GLY A 23 1.25 -33.90 0.20
N SER A 24 1.68 -33.57 -1.03
CA SER A 24 0.78 -33.35 -2.16
C SER A 24 0.20 -34.65 -2.73
N ALA A 25 0.93 -35.77 -2.64
CA ALA A 25 0.44 -37.09 -3.02
C ALA A 25 -0.58 -37.66 -2.00
N ALA A 26 -0.45 -37.29 -0.72
CA ALA A 26 -1.41 -37.62 0.34
C ALA A 26 -2.65 -36.69 0.39
N LYS A 27 -2.76 -35.74 -0.54
CA LYS A 27 -3.83 -34.72 -0.55
C LYS A 27 -5.16 -35.37 -0.90
N LYS A 28 -6.00 -35.59 0.11
CA LYS A 28 -7.38 -36.05 -0.08
C LYS A 28 -8.18 -34.97 -0.79
N TRP A 29 -8.45 -35.18 -2.07
CA TRP A 29 -9.39 -34.36 -2.81
C TRP A 29 -10.77 -34.44 -2.16
N ILE A 30 -11.47 -33.31 -2.13
CA ILE A 30 -12.86 -33.30 -1.71
C ILE A 30 -13.63 -34.20 -2.67
N LYS A 31 -14.18 -35.31 -2.15
CA LYS A 31 -14.96 -36.25 -2.95
C LYS A 31 -16.22 -35.57 -3.46
N ALA A 32 -16.47 -35.64 -4.78
CA ALA A 32 -17.69 -35.12 -5.37
C ALA A 32 -18.93 -35.72 -4.68
N GLY A 33 -19.89 -34.87 -4.32
CA GLY A 33 -21.10 -35.29 -3.59
C GLY A 33 -20.91 -35.54 -2.09
N SER A 34 -19.70 -35.38 -1.54
CA SER A 34 -19.52 -35.33 -0.08
C SER A 34 -20.19 -34.09 0.53
N ALA A 35 -20.51 -34.13 1.82
CA ALA A 35 -21.07 -32.98 2.53
C ALA A 35 -20.19 -31.71 2.39
N ALA A 36 -18.86 -31.88 2.47
CA ALA A 36 -17.90 -30.80 2.24
C ALA A 36 -17.94 -30.25 0.80
N HIS A 37 -18.12 -31.11 -0.20
CA HIS A 37 -18.31 -30.68 -1.59
C HIS A 37 -19.58 -29.85 -1.76
N THR A 38 -20.69 -30.30 -1.17
CA THR A 38 -21.98 -29.61 -1.27
C THR A 38 -21.94 -28.26 -0.58
N ALA A 39 -21.40 -28.19 0.64
CA ALA A 39 -21.23 -26.92 1.37
C ALA A 39 -20.34 -25.93 0.58
N LEU A 40 -19.22 -26.40 0.04
CA LEU A 40 -18.36 -25.57 -0.80
C LEU A 40 -19.10 -25.09 -2.06
N ARG A 41 -19.90 -25.97 -2.68
CA ARG A 41 -20.72 -25.63 -3.86
C ARG A 41 -21.74 -24.54 -3.52
N GLU A 42 -22.44 -24.65 -2.40
CA GLU A 42 -23.42 -23.64 -1.98
C GLU A 42 -22.78 -22.27 -1.80
N VAL A 43 -21.62 -22.19 -1.16
CA VAL A 43 -20.89 -20.94 -0.97
C VAL A 43 -20.39 -20.36 -2.30
N ILE A 44 -19.74 -21.19 -3.15
CA ILE A 44 -19.17 -20.73 -4.42
C ILE A 44 -20.26 -20.26 -5.39
N TYR A 45 -21.39 -20.97 -5.44
CA TYR A 45 -22.50 -20.65 -6.33
C TYR A 45 -23.55 -19.71 -5.71
N ASP A 46 -23.26 -19.13 -4.54
CA ASP A 46 -24.10 -18.07 -3.98
C ASP A 46 -24.15 -16.90 -4.96
N LYS A 47 -25.34 -16.63 -5.49
CA LYS A 47 -25.60 -15.56 -6.46
C LYS A 47 -25.21 -14.19 -5.91
N TRP A 48 -25.39 -13.97 -4.61
CA TRP A 48 -24.97 -12.74 -3.95
C TRP A 48 -23.45 -12.63 -3.95
N LEU A 49 -22.72 -13.69 -3.55
CA LEU A 49 -21.26 -13.67 -3.53
C LEU A 49 -20.67 -13.43 -4.92
N VAL A 50 -21.12 -14.18 -5.93
CA VAL A 50 -20.60 -14.07 -7.30
C VAL A 50 -20.86 -12.69 -7.89
N SER A 51 -22.03 -12.09 -7.63
CA SER A 51 -22.34 -10.73 -8.08
C SER A 51 -21.50 -9.65 -7.39
N HIS A 52 -21.14 -9.86 -6.11
CA HIS A 52 -20.39 -8.88 -5.30
C HIS A 52 -18.88 -9.13 -5.30
N LEU A 53 -18.39 -10.20 -5.89
CA LEU A 53 -16.96 -10.53 -5.91
C LEU A 53 -16.10 -9.39 -6.49
N ASN A 54 -16.56 -8.78 -7.58
CA ASN A 54 -15.89 -7.64 -8.21
C ASN A 54 -15.79 -6.42 -7.28
N TYR A 55 -16.76 -6.23 -6.37
CA TYR A 55 -16.70 -5.18 -5.37
C TYR A 55 -15.55 -5.43 -4.38
N PHE A 56 -15.40 -6.65 -3.87
CA PHE A 56 -14.34 -6.98 -2.91
C PHE A 56 -12.94 -6.84 -3.52
N ILE A 57 -12.75 -7.27 -4.77
CA ILE A 57 -11.47 -7.09 -5.48
C ILE A 57 -11.13 -5.60 -5.62
N ARG A 58 -12.10 -4.79 -6.07
CA ARG A 58 -11.92 -3.35 -6.19
C ARG A 58 -11.67 -2.68 -4.85
N ALA A 59 -12.40 -3.08 -3.81
CA ALA A 59 -12.23 -2.54 -2.46
C ALA A 59 -10.82 -2.80 -1.93
N ARG A 60 -10.24 -3.98 -2.16
CA ARG A 60 -8.85 -4.25 -1.75
C ARG A 60 -7.85 -3.29 -2.38
N VAL A 61 -7.89 -3.17 -3.71
CA VAL A 61 -6.96 -2.28 -4.43
C VAL A 61 -7.18 -0.82 -4.04
N ALA A 62 -8.44 -0.41 -3.88
CA ALA A 62 -8.78 0.93 -3.44
C ALA A 62 -8.26 1.22 -2.03
N ASN A 63 -8.40 0.28 -1.08
CA ASN A 63 -7.91 0.45 0.29
C ASN A 63 -6.38 0.65 0.35
N GLU A 64 -5.62 -0.09 -0.46
CA GLU A 64 -4.16 0.08 -0.55
C GLU A 64 -3.80 1.45 -1.12
N LEU A 65 -4.49 1.88 -2.19
CA LEU A 65 -4.29 3.19 -2.80
C LEU A 65 -4.67 4.34 -1.86
N GLU A 66 -5.77 4.20 -1.13
CA GLU A 66 -6.22 5.15 -0.11
C GLU A 66 -5.19 5.26 1.01
N SER A 67 -4.68 4.13 1.52
CA SER A 67 -3.63 4.13 2.53
C SER A 67 -2.36 4.86 2.06
N PHE A 68 -1.95 4.67 0.81
CA PHE A 68 -0.81 5.38 0.24
C PHE A 68 -1.08 6.88 0.09
N ASN A 69 -2.27 7.26 -0.38
CA ASN A 69 -2.65 8.67 -0.54
C ASN A 69 -2.75 9.40 0.81
N ASP A 70 -3.28 8.75 1.85
CA ASP A 70 -3.29 9.29 3.20
C ASP A 70 -1.87 9.47 3.74
N HIS A 71 -0.97 8.55 3.40
CA HIS A 71 0.44 8.67 3.76
C HIS A 71 1.12 9.88 3.09
N ILE A 72 0.87 10.10 1.79
CA ILE A 72 1.35 11.31 1.09
C ILE A 72 0.81 12.57 1.77
N GLN A 73 -0.46 12.59 2.17
CA GLN A 73 -1.08 13.75 2.81
C GLN A 73 -0.45 14.11 4.17
N MET A 74 0.22 13.18 4.85
CA MET A 74 0.99 13.47 6.08
C MET A 74 2.22 14.33 5.80
N TYR A 75 2.86 14.17 4.64
CA TYR A 75 4.01 14.98 4.23
C TYR A 75 3.58 16.25 3.48
N ILE A 76 2.42 16.19 2.83
CA ILE A 76 1.87 17.24 1.96
C ILE A 76 0.46 17.55 2.43
N GLY A 77 0.38 18.28 3.53
CA GLY A 77 -0.89 18.73 4.07
C GLY A 77 -1.59 19.66 3.08
N LYS A 78 -2.88 19.41 2.82
CA LYS A 78 -3.70 20.19 1.88
C LYS A 78 -3.80 21.68 2.21
N ASN A 79 -3.56 22.03 3.49
CA ASN A 79 -3.73 23.38 4.02
C ASN A 79 -2.48 24.26 3.84
N PHE A 80 -1.38 23.70 3.32
CA PHE A 80 -0.12 24.42 3.15
C PHE A 80 0.16 24.71 1.67
N LYS A 81 0.83 25.83 1.42
CA LYS A 81 1.40 26.14 0.11
C LYS A 81 2.86 25.68 0.09
N TYR A 82 3.25 25.02 -0.99
CA TYR A 82 4.60 24.51 -1.17
C TYR A 82 5.18 25.08 -2.46
N GLU A 83 6.46 25.45 -2.43
CA GLU A 83 7.24 25.66 -3.65
C GLU A 83 7.42 24.31 -4.38
N TYR A 84 7.68 24.39 -5.69
CA TYR A 84 7.76 23.21 -6.54
C TYR A 84 8.78 22.17 -6.04
N ASP A 85 9.98 22.62 -5.69
CA ASP A 85 11.04 21.73 -5.20
C ASP A 85 10.70 21.12 -3.84
N GLY A 86 10.15 21.93 -2.92
CA GLY A 86 9.69 21.46 -1.62
C GLY A 86 8.57 20.41 -1.73
N TYR A 87 7.62 20.61 -2.66
CA TYR A 87 6.57 19.65 -2.96
C TYR A 87 7.13 18.34 -3.52
N LYS A 88 8.09 18.42 -4.45
CA LYS A 88 8.72 17.25 -5.07
C LYS A 88 9.51 16.43 -4.05
N ILE A 89 10.32 17.07 -3.22
CA ILE A 89 11.12 16.40 -2.18
C ILE A 89 10.20 15.71 -1.16
N ARG A 90 9.13 16.38 -0.71
CA ARG A 90 8.17 15.80 0.23
C ARG A 90 7.43 14.59 -0.34
N ASN A 91 7.05 14.62 -1.61
CA ASN A 91 6.46 13.46 -2.28
C ASN A 91 7.43 12.27 -2.27
N LEU A 92 8.67 12.48 -2.69
CA LEU A 92 9.67 11.42 -2.74
C LEU A 92 9.95 10.85 -1.34
N LEU A 93 10.04 11.71 -0.32
CA LEU A 93 10.21 11.27 1.05
C LEU A 93 9.01 10.44 1.55
N ALA A 94 7.79 10.84 1.22
CA ALA A 94 6.59 10.07 1.55
C ALA A 94 6.58 8.68 0.89
N VAL A 95 7.02 8.58 -0.37
CA VAL A 95 7.15 7.30 -1.07
C VAL A 95 8.18 6.40 -0.38
N ILE A 96 9.35 6.94 -0.03
CA ILE A 96 10.40 6.21 0.68
C ILE A 96 9.90 5.74 2.05
N ASP A 97 9.23 6.60 2.82
CA ASP A 97 8.68 6.25 4.13
C ASP A 97 7.59 5.18 4.02
N TYR A 98 6.70 5.28 3.01
CA TYR A 98 5.67 4.28 2.77
C TYR A 98 6.27 2.91 2.45
N ASN A 99 7.18 2.86 1.46
CA ASN A 99 7.80 1.63 1.02
C ASN A 99 8.61 0.96 2.14
N SER A 100 9.27 1.75 2.99
CA SER A 100 10.00 1.26 4.16
C SER A 100 9.09 0.64 5.23
N HIS A 101 7.79 0.93 5.20
CA HIS A 101 6.88 0.63 6.31
C HIS A 101 5.59 -0.13 5.94
N VAL A 102 5.31 -0.34 4.65
CA VAL A 102 4.09 -1.00 4.17
C VAL A 102 4.04 -2.46 4.65
N ASN A 103 5.16 -3.18 4.51
CA ASN A 103 5.29 -4.60 4.84
C ASN A 103 5.80 -4.86 6.26
N ARG A 104 5.59 -3.91 7.20
CA ARG A 104 5.94 -4.14 8.60
C ARG A 104 5.14 -5.30 9.19
N GLU A 105 5.86 -6.15 9.91
CA GLU A 105 5.28 -7.25 10.67
C GLU A 105 4.39 -6.75 11.81
N TYR A 106 3.55 -7.67 12.31
CA TYR A 106 2.77 -7.43 13.52
C TYR A 106 3.62 -7.59 14.77
N GLN A 107 3.32 -6.78 15.78
CA GLN A 107 3.94 -6.88 17.08
C GLN A 107 3.50 -8.19 17.75
N ARG A 108 4.46 -8.90 18.35
CA ARG A 108 4.23 -10.16 19.06
C ARG A 108 4.60 -10.03 20.53
N ASN A 109 3.87 -10.76 21.38
CA ASN A 109 4.18 -10.93 22.80
C ASN A 109 5.37 -11.88 23.01
N ALA A 110 5.80 -12.06 24.26
CA ALA A 110 6.84 -13.02 24.64
C ALA A 110 6.53 -14.44 24.18
N ASP A 111 5.24 -14.82 24.18
CA ASP A 111 4.75 -16.13 23.75
C ASP A 111 4.63 -16.27 22.21
N GLY A 112 4.98 -15.22 21.46
CA GLY A 112 4.92 -15.20 19.99
C GLY A 112 3.54 -14.86 19.40
N GLU A 113 2.53 -14.62 20.23
CA GLU A 113 1.18 -14.24 19.80
C GLU A 113 1.07 -12.78 19.35
N ILE A 114 0.20 -12.48 18.38
CA ILE A 114 0.00 -11.11 17.86
C ILE A 114 -0.70 -10.22 18.89
N ILE A 115 -0.20 -9.00 19.07
CA ILE A 115 -0.82 -7.98 19.92
C ILE A 115 -1.93 -7.24 19.17
N TYR A 116 -3.10 -7.14 19.78
CA TYR A 116 -4.25 -6.42 19.24
C TYR A 116 -4.53 -5.12 20.00
N CYS A 117 -4.92 -4.09 19.27
CA CYS A 117 -5.47 -2.85 19.83
C CYS A 117 -6.98 -2.78 19.57
N ARG A 118 -7.70 -2.14 20.50
CA ARG A 118 -9.15 -1.92 20.39
C ARG A 118 -9.41 -0.64 19.60
N MET A 119 -10.07 -0.75 18.45
CA MET A 119 -10.47 0.39 17.62
C MET A 119 -12.00 0.51 17.53
N TYR A 120 -12.52 1.72 17.69
CA TYR A 120 -13.96 1.99 17.53
C TYR A 120 -14.29 2.32 16.08
N SER A 121 -15.23 1.59 15.49
CA SER A 121 -15.77 1.86 14.16
C SER A 121 -16.97 2.79 14.27
N LYS A 122 -16.85 4.02 13.75
CA LYS A 122 -17.98 4.96 13.68
C LYS A 122 -19.13 4.46 12.80
N ARG A 123 -18.80 3.71 11.73
CA ARG A 123 -19.76 3.19 10.76
C ARG A 123 -20.65 2.10 11.36
N THR A 124 -20.04 1.13 12.04
CA THR A 124 -20.77 -0.01 12.64
C THR A 124 -21.13 0.22 14.10
N LYS A 125 -20.66 1.32 14.70
CA LYS A 125 -20.84 1.68 16.12
C LYS A 125 -20.36 0.61 17.09
N HIS A 126 -19.36 -0.17 16.70
CA HIS A 126 -18.84 -1.30 17.46
C HIS A 126 -17.32 -1.21 17.59
N TYR A 127 -16.80 -1.79 18.67
CA TYR A 127 -15.37 -1.99 18.83
C TYR A 127 -14.90 -3.21 18.05
N ARG A 128 -13.73 -3.10 17.42
CA ARG A 128 -13.04 -4.18 16.72
C ARG A 128 -11.62 -4.29 17.23
N ALA A 129 -11.12 -5.52 17.35
CA ALA A 129 -9.70 -5.79 17.58
C ALA A 129 -8.94 -5.68 16.27
N ILE A 130 -7.86 -4.90 16.25
CA ILE A 130 -6.99 -4.71 15.08
C ILE A 130 -5.56 -5.06 15.48
N PRO A 131 -4.83 -5.86 14.70
CA PRO A 131 -3.48 -6.26 15.03
C PRO A 131 -2.56 -5.04 14.91
N THR A 132 -1.67 -4.92 15.89
CA THR A 132 -0.76 -3.78 15.99
C THR A 132 0.51 -4.10 15.22
N LYS A 133 0.94 -3.21 14.32
CA LYS A 133 2.23 -3.35 13.62
C LYS A 133 3.39 -2.96 14.52
N VAL A 134 4.57 -3.55 14.30
CA VAL A 134 5.82 -3.16 14.97
C VAL A 134 6.08 -1.65 14.77
N GLN A 135 6.73 -1.04 15.76
CA GLN A 135 7.12 0.36 15.71
C GLN A 135 7.92 0.69 14.45
N LYS A 136 7.71 1.90 13.93
CA LYS A 136 8.43 2.39 12.75
C LYS A 136 9.92 2.50 13.08
N HIS A 137 10.76 2.21 12.08
CA HIS A 137 12.20 2.45 12.17
C HIS A 137 12.62 3.43 11.07
N TYR A 138 13.55 4.32 11.38
CA TYR A 138 13.93 5.39 10.46
C TYR A 138 15.36 5.23 9.93
N ARG A 139 15.84 4.00 9.78
CA ARG A 139 17.19 3.68 9.27
C ARG A 139 17.46 4.29 7.90
N TYR A 140 16.44 4.34 7.02
CA TYR A 140 16.57 4.95 5.69
C TYR A 140 16.90 6.44 5.76
N ILE A 141 16.46 7.17 6.80
CA ILE A 141 16.80 8.60 6.96
C ILE A 141 18.30 8.75 7.21
N GLN A 142 18.86 7.90 8.08
CA GLN A 142 20.30 7.90 8.36
C GLN A 142 21.11 7.60 7.09
N GLN A 143 20.63 6.67 6.27
CA GLN A 143 21.25 6.36 4.97
C GLN A 143 21.19 7.56 4.01
N LEU A 144 20.02 8.20 3.87
CA LEU A 144 19.86 9.39 3.03
C LEU A 144 20.80 10.53 3.46
N MET A 145 20.95 10.75 4.76
CA MET A 145 21.87 11.74 5.31
C MET A 145 23.32 11.38 4.98
N LYS A 146 23.72 10.12 5.18
CA LYS A 146 25.06 9.65 4.83
C LYS A 146 25.37 9.81 3.34
N ASP A 147 24.41 9.48 2.48
CA ASP A 147 24.54 9.62 1.02
C ASP A 147 24.66 11.10 0.61
N LEU A 148 24.01 12.01 1.33
CA LEU A 148 24.15 13.45 1.10
C LEU A 148 25.56 13.94 1.41
N PHE A 149 26.14 13.51 2.55
CA PHE A 149 27.48 13.94 2.97
C PHE A 149 28.63 13.27 2.20
N THR A 150 28.39 12.09 1.64
CA THR A 150 29.39 11.34 0.86
C THR A 150 29.36 11.65 -0.63
N ARG A 151 28.30 12.32 -1.11
CA ARG A 151 28.24 12.79 -2.50
C ARG A 151 29.29 13.87 -2.72
N PRO A 152 30.24 13.70 -3.66
CA PRO A 152 31.09 14.79 -4.10
C PRO A 152 30.17 15.92 -4.58
N LEU A 153 30.41 17.14 -4.08
CA LEU A 153 29.79 18.33 -4.66
C LEU A 153 30.15 18.31 -6.15
N ARG A 154 29.18 18.07 -7.01
CA ARG A 154 29.38 18.28 -8.44
C ARG A 154 29.63 19.76 -8.59
N ASP A 155 30.82 20.16 -9.05
CA ASP A 155 31.09 21.54 -9.41
C ASP A 155 30.00 21.99 -10.39
N THR A 156 29.13 22.88 -9.94
CA THR A 156 28.06 23.48 -10.75
C THR A 156 28.61 24.58 -11.67
N THR A 157 29.89 24.48 -12.08
CA THR A 157 30.53 25.42 -13.01
C THR A 157 30.05 25.23 -14.44
N SER A 158 29.39 24.11 -14.77
CA SER A 158 28.48 24.07 -15.92
C SER A 158 27.12 24.63 -15.50
N LYS A 159 26.95 25.94 -15.70
CA LYS A 159 25.67 26.64 -15.74
C LYS A 159 24.62 25.71 -16.37
N PRO A 160 23.52 25.33 -15.69
CA PRO A 160 22.42 24.72 -16.42
C PRO A 160 22.02 25.75 -17.46
N GLU A 161 22.13 25.39 -18.73
CA GLU A 161 21.64 26.18 -19.83
C GLU A 161 20.21 26.57 -19.44
N ALA A 162 20.01 27.86 -19.16
CA ALA A 162 18.71 28.37 -18.80
C ALA A 162 17.86 28.15 -20.05
N THR A 163 17.16 27.01 -20.11
CA THR A 163 15.98 26.91 -20.95
C THR A 163 15.04 27.93 -20.34
N THR A 164 15.09 29.14 -20.89
CA THR A 164 14.10 30.18 -20.71
C THR A 164 12.77 29.60 -21.19
N VAL A 165 12.15 28.77 -20.36
CA VAL A 165 10.71 28.62 -20.38
C VAL A 165 10.23 29.96 -19.84
N THR A 166 10.04 30.89 -20.78
CA THR A 166 9.43 32.19 -20.56
C THR A 166 8.30 31.99 -19.57
N SER A 167 8.44 32.55 -18.38
CA SER A 167 7.36 32.61 -17.41
C SER A 167 6.24 33.42 -18.05
N LYS A 168 5.35 32.76 -18.79
CA LYS A 168 4.07 33.35 -19.14
C LYS A 168 3.39 33.59 -17.81
N GLN A 169 3.39 34.86 -17.44
CA GLN A 169 2.61 35.43 -16.37
C GLN A 169 1.17 34.94 -16.58
N TYR A 170 0.74 33.95 -15.79
CA TYR A 170 -0.61 33.41 -15.87
C TYR A 170 -1.55 34.48 -15.32
N HIS A 171 -1.92 35.43 -16.19
CA HIS A 171 -3.08 36.26 -15.98
C HIS A 171 -4.33 35.37 -16.11
N LYS A 172 -5.07 35.36 -14.99
CA LYS A 172 -6.46 34.96 -14.74
C LYS A 172 -7.29 34.54 -15.97
N ASN A 173 -7.98 33.39 -15.79
CA ASN A 173 -9.11 32.82 -16.56
C ASN A 173 -8.80 31.87 -17.73
N VAL A 174 -8.54 30.58 -17.44
CA VAL A 174 -8.98 29.47 -18.32
C VAL A 174 -9.36 28.25 -17.47
N LYS A 175 -10.60 27.76 -17.66
CA LYS A 175 -11.13 26.52 -17.07
C LYS A 175 -10.53 25.31 -17.80
N SER A 176 -9.44 24.74 -17.30
CA SER A 176 -9.07 23.33 -17.56
C SER A 176 -7.95 22.89 -16.61
N LYS A 177 -8.32 22.18 -15.54
CA LYS A 177 -7.34 21.45 -14.72
C LYS A 177 -6.92 20.19 -15.49
N PRO A 178 -5.63 19.85 -15.62
CA PRO A 178 -5.24 18.53 -16.06
C PRO A 178 -5.78 17.50 -15.06
N SER A 179 -6.31 16.39 -15.58
CA SER A 179 -6.96 15.36 -14.77
C SER A 179 -6.02 14.83 -13.67
N PRO A 180 -6.47 14.73 -12.41
CA PRO A 180 -5.72 14.10 -11.32
C PRO A 180 -5.20 12.69 -11.63
N ALA A 181 -5.79 12.03 -12.64
CA ALA A 181 -5.42 10.69 -13.09
C ALA A 181 -4.02 10.60 -13.72
N SER A 182 -3.51 11.65 -14.38
CA SER A 182 -2.22 11.57 -15.09
C SER A 182 -1.00 11.61 -14.17
N ILE A 183 -1.09 12.26 -13.01
CA ILE A 183 0.01 12.35 -12.03
C ILE A 183 0.08 11.09 -11.16
N THR A 184 -1.08 10.58 -10.73
CA THR A 184 -1.18 9.36 -9.93
C THR A 184 -0.74 8.11 -10.69
N THR A 185 -1.00 8.05 -12.00
CA THR A 185 -0.56 6.93 -12.86
C THR A 185 0.97 6.82 -12.93
N ASN A 186 1.70 7.94 -12.96
CA ASN A 186 3.16 7.92 -13.05
C ASN A 186 3.83 7.40 -11.76
N ILE A 187 3.29 7.80 -10.60
CA ILE A 187 3.81 7.37 -9.29
C ILE A 187 3.54 5.87 -9.05
N TYR A 188 2.37 5.37 -9.46
CA TYR A 188 2.05 3.94 -9.31
C TYR A 188 2.92 3.03 -10.19
N GLN A 189 3.30 3.49 -11.39
CA GLN A 189 4.23 2.76 -12.27
C GLN A 189 5.64 2.71 -11.67
N LEU A 190 6.11 3.78 -11.02
CA LEU A 190 7.40 3.80 -10.33
C LEU A 190 7.43 2.85 -9.11
N CYS A 191 6.34 2.73 -8.36
CA CYS A 191 6.23 1.74 -7.28
C CYS A 191 6.24 0.28 -7.76
N LYS A 192 5.74 -0.02 -8.96
CA LYS A 192 5.81 -1.38 -9.53
C LYS A 192 7.21 -1.77 -10.00
N LEU A 193 8.01 -0.81 -10.46
CA LEU A 193 9.37 -1.06 -10.96
C LEU A 193 10.38 -1.24 -9.83
N SER A 194 10.11 -0.72 -8.63
CA SER A 194 10.98 -0.87 -7.44
C SER A 194 10.75 -2.17 -6.65
N ASN A 195 9.76 -2.98 -7.02
CA ASN A 195 9.40 -4.24 -6.36
C ASN A 195 9.71 -5.49 -7.23
N ARG A 196 10.63 -5.36 -8.19
CA ARG A 196 11.23 -6.49 -8.92
C ARG A 196 12.65 -6.74 -8.47
#